data_AF-A0ABD3MX10-F1
#
_entry.id   AF-A0ABD3MX10-F1
#
_cell.length_a   1.000
_cell.length_b   1.000
_cell.length_c   1.000
_cell.angle_alpha   90.00
_cell.angle_beta   90.00
_cell.angle_gamma   90.00
#
_symmetry.space_group_name_H-M   'P 1'
#
loop_
_entity.id
_entity.type
_entity.pdbx_description
1 polymer ?
#
loop_
_entity_poly.entity_id
_entity_poly.type
_entity_poly.pdbx_seq_one_letter_code
_entity_poly.pdbx_strand_id
1 'polypeptide(L)'
;MFKPSYPALAILAILASSRGVDAACTSGTIATLAAGASCTYDNFVAALSADCAASIADLFLNEATGLPLDEAARRAEVEALCEYDAPTQFVEIQGSYQDDRRYFAGGSDLVDGSSSWNVLSGKIKRFEANLGTKTVIAFPEYAARIDYNSQNNLGANGYPANMNLEKSCSLNTIMCCFTDASISSFAANADATTDVCRHDLRDSPQSNHIANGWSVFPGAETPTHCVGFTWNDGEEELLGNMMYEVSLRQTATKGYRQGVPGAPMCGCVEHMPVVESAKCRTAVKDPAGIVYSFQYNEDSGYVSASNTVAITYQDCANADLAAQYKANHADDVETAALIDEHLVGAGNCDADLEEYLNDEQFLLEGQHPRRYAQIDHSVWSDLVVGEGIRFLPPNPDPIVADTAFRALIEAGCKNADGTPRYCMVRRFCDSCPHDSHIDIYYKRKTTLPPMGTNTTNGEVYFLDLFMNQWTSYKNILNTDFELYSNYQDALNGVNKWMACNYDSSGVGFPRDCGPRDTSVGEWNSYTNHNWFERANHHGFYVEKPSA
;
A
#
# COMPACT_ATOMS: atom_id res chain seq x y z
N MET A 1 -3.73 9.70 -37.25
CA MET A 1 -2.65 9.85 -38.23
C MET A 1 -1.47 9.12 -37.61
N PHE A 2 -1.28 7.86 -37.98
CA PHE A 2 -0.42 6.90 -37.28
C PHE A 2 1.06 7.19 -37.60
N LYS A 3 1.87 7.46 -36.58
CA LYS A 3 3.32 7.22 -36.60
C LYS A 3 3.53 5.83 -36.00
N PRO A 4 4.17 4.87 -36.70
CA PRO A 4 4.53 3.60 -36.11
C PRO A 4 5.72 3.83 -35.18
N SER A 5 5.48 3.72 -33.88
CA SER A 5 6.49 3.53 -32.85
C SER A 5 7.03 2.10 -32.96
N TYR A 6 8.35 1.97 -33.10
CA TYR A 6 9.08 0.70 -33.03
C TYR A 6 8.84 0.04 -31.67
N PRO A 7 8.07 -1.06 -31.61
CA PRO A 7 8.65 -2.30 -31.11
C PRO A 7 8.04 -3.53 -31.79
N ALA A 8 8.84 -4.26 -32.58
CA ALA A 8 8.69 -5.69 -32.92
C ALA A 8 9.46 -5.99 -34.22
N LEU A 9 10.79 -6.10 -34.13
CA LEU A 9 11.60 -6.64 -35.23
C LEU A 9 12.67 -7.61 -34.70
N ALA A 10 12.27 -8.45 -33.75
CA ALA A 10 12.80 -9.79 -33.62
C ALA A 10 11.59 -10.74 -33.66
N ILE A 11 11.59 -11.66 -34.63
CA ILE A 11 10.51 -12.63 -34.92
C ILE A 11 9.35 -12.06 -35.78
N LEU A 12 9.68 -11.59 -36.99
CA LEU A 12 8.92 -11.95 -38.18
C LEU A 12 9.85 -11.98 -39.41
N ALA A 13 10.94 -12.75 -39.30
CA ALA A 13 11.67 -13.22 -40.47
C ALA A 13 10.77 -14.25 -41.18
N ILE A 14 10.01 -13.81 -42.19
CA ILE A 14 9.58 -14.54 -43.40
C ILE A 14 8.80 -13.50 -44.22
N LEU A 15 9.37 -13.11 -45.37
CA LEU A 15 8.90 -12.16 -46.40
C LEU A 15 9.74 -10.88 -46.53
N ALA A 16 11.05 -11.03 -46.73
CA ALA A 16 11.81 -10.03 -47.48
C ALA A 16 12.38 -10.71 -48.72
N SER A 17 11.92 -10.25 -49.88
CA SER A 17 12.54 -10.50 -51.18
C SER A 17 14.02 -10.13 -51.12
N SER A 18 14.88 -10.99 -51.65
CA SER A 18 16.31 -10.73 -51.88
C SER A 18 16.57 -9.30 -52.37
N ARG A 19 17.04 -8.42 -51.48
CA ARG A 19 17.42 -7.04 -51.81
C ARG A 19 18.89 -7.06 -52.21
N GLY A 20 19.13 -7.35 -53.49
CA GLY A 20 20.43 -7.12 -54.11
C GLY A 20 20.61 -5.64 -54.40
N VAL A 21 21.11 -4.90 -53.42
CA VAL A 21 21.91 -3.69 -53.65
C VAL A 21 23.31 -4.13 -53.25
N ASP A 22 24.28 -4.06 -54.15
CA ASP A 22 25.69 -4.38 -53.85
C ASP A 22 26.20 -3.37 -52.81
N ALA A 23 25.90 -3.58 -51.53
CA ALA A 23 26.50 -2.86 -50.44
C ALA A 23 27.98 -3.25 -50.41
N ALA A 24 28.88 -2.26 -50.56
CA ALA A 24 30.32 -2.51 -50.49
C ALA A 24 30.77 -3.00 -49.10
N CYS A 25 29.93 -2.79 -48.09
CA CYS A 25 30.13 -3.20 -46.71
C CYS A 25 29.71 -4.66 -46.51
N THR A 26 30.64 -5.50 -46.05
CA THR A 26 30.35 -6.91 -45.79
C THR A 26 29.70 -7.14 -44.42
N SER A 27 28.88 -8.18 -44.30
CA SER A 27 28.27 -8.61 -43.05
C SER A 27 29.33 -8.90 -41.99
N GLY A 28 29.06 -8.47 -40.75
CA GLY A 28 29.96 -8.65 -39.62
C GLY A 28 30.16 -7.36 -38.84
N THR A 29 31.26 -7.29 -38.08
CA THR A 29 31.60 -6.11 -37.28
C THR A 29 32.12 -5.01 -38.19
N ILE A 30 31.36 -3.92 -38.32
CA ILE A 30 31.66 -2.78 -39.20
C ILE A 30 32.37 -1.64 -38.47
N ALA A 31 32.22 -1.55 -37.15
CA ALA A 31 32.92 -0.57 -36.32
C ALA A 31 33.12 -1.10 -34.91
N THR A 32 34.27 -0.81 -34.33
CA THR A 32 34.56 -1.05 -32.91
C THR A 32 35.19 0.19 -32.33
N LEU A 33 34.53 0.79 -31.36
CA LEU A 33 34.98 2.02 -30.73
C LEU A 33 36.12 1.70 -29.76
N ALA A 34 37.05 2.65 -29.60
CA ALA A 34 38.10 2.53 -28.61
C ALA A 34 37.48 2.38 -27.20
N ALA A 35 38.13 1.61 -26.33
CA ALA A 35 37.66 1.40 -24.97
C ALA A 35 37.51 2.75 -24.23
N GLY A 36 36.34 2.98 -23.63
CA GLY A 36 35.99 4.22 -22.94
C GLY A 36 35.58 5.37 -23.85
N ALA A 37 35.56 5.19 -25.18
CA ALA A 37 34.99 6.18 -26.08
C ALA A 37 33.45 6.19 -25.97
N SER A 38 32.87 7.39 -25.89
CA SER A 38 31.41 7.56 -25.87
C SER A 38 30.76 7.02 -27.15
N CYS A 39 29.63 6.33 -27.03
CA CYS A 39 28.85 5.88 -28.17
C CYS A 39 28.19 7.09 -28.83
N THR A 40 28.77 7.58 -29.93
CA THR A 40 28.29 8.75 -30.68
C THR A 40 28.46 8.51 -32.17
N TYR A 41 27.67 9.21 -32.99
CA TYR A 41 27.80 9.14 -34.44
C TYR A 41 29.22 9.45 -34.92
N ASP A 42 29.87 10.47 -34.36
CA ASP A 42 31.20 10.88 -34.81
C ASP A 42 32.26 9.81 -34.49
N ASN A 43 32.19 9.18 -33.32
CA ASN A 43 33.06 8.06 -32.97
C ASN A 43 32.77 6.81 -33.80
N PHE A 44 31.49 6.55 -34.11
CA PHE A 44 31.09 5.48 -35.01
C PHE A 44 31.69 5.67 -36.41
N VAL A 45 31.53 6.85 -37.00
CA VAL A 45 32.08 7.19 -38.33
C VAL A 45 33.60 7.06 -38.33
N ALA A 46 34.27 7.53 -37.28
CA ALA A 46 35.72 7.42 -37.15
C ALA A 46 36.22 5.97 -36.99
N ALA A 47 35.37 5.07 -36.48
CA ALA A 47 35.69 3.66 -36.23
C ALA A 47 35.20 2.71 -37.34
N LEU A 48 34.50 3.20 -38.36
CA LEU A 48 34.03 2.39 -39.48
C LEU A 48 35.19 1.75 -40.23
N SER A 49 35.00 0.50 -40.61
CA SER A 49 35.91 -0.21 -41.51
C SER A 49 35.98 0.50 -42.86
N ALA A 50 37.14 0.42 -43.53
CA ALA A 50 37.40 1.19 -44.75
C ALA A 50 36.41 0.90 -45.89
N ASP A 51 35.93 -0.33 -45.98
CA ASP A 51 34.90 -0.78 -46.92
C ASP A 51 33.54 -0.13 -46.62
N CYS A 52 33.13 -0.07 -45.35
CA CYS A 52 31.85 0.50 -44.95
C CYS A 52 31.85 2.03 -44.88
N ALA A 53 33.02 2.65 -44.61
CA ALA A 53 33.18 4.11 -44.59
C ALA A 53 32.90 4.74 -45.97
N ALA A 54 33.26 4.04 -47.05
CA ALA A 54 33.02 4.50 -48.42
C ALA A 54 31.54 4.42 -48.84
N SER A 55 30.73 3.62 -48.14
CA SER A 55 29.32 3.34 -48.44
C SER A 55 28.40 3.59 -47.24
N ILE A 56 28.75 4.53 -46.35
CA ILE A 56 27.95 4.81 -45.13
C ILE A 56 26.49 5.19 -45.44
N ALA A 57 26.26 5.80 -46.61
CA ALA A 57 24.92 6.14 -47.08
C ALA A 57 24.03 4.91 -47.32
N ASP A 58 24.63 3.76 -47.64
CA ASP A 58 23.91 2.52 -47.95
C ASP A 58 23.62 1.68 -46.70
N LEU A 59 24.25 2.01 -45.56
CA LEU A 59 24.00 1.36 -44.27
C LEU A 59 22.66 1.76 -43.64
N PHE A 60 22.18 2.97 -43.98
CA PHE A 60 21.01 3.57 -43.35
C PHE A 60 20.07 4.08 -44.44
N LEU A 61 19.09 3.25 -44.80
CA LEU A 61 18.12 3.54 -45.83
C LEU A 61 16.77 3.89 -45.22
N ASN A 62 16.07 4.84 -45.83
CA ASN A 62 14.70 5.12 -45.50
C ASN A 62 13.80 3.94 -45.93
N GLU A 63 13.11 3.30 -45.00
CA GLU A 63 12.30 2.11 -45.28
C GLU A 63 11.20 2.34 -46.34
N ALA A 64 10.61 3.54 -46.38
CA ALA A 64 9.50 3.86 -47.27
C ALA A 64 9.94 4.16 -48.71
N THR A 65 11.15 4.72 -48.88
CA THR A 65 11.65 5.19 -50.18
C THR A 65 12.82 4.36 -50.72
N GLY A 66 13.48 3.57 -49.88
CA GLY A 66 14.71 2.83 -50.21
C GLY A 66 15.92 3.71 -50.50
N LEU A 67 15.81 5.02 -50.22
CA LEU A 67 16.88 6.00 -50.46
C LEU A 67 17.75 6.18 -49.20
N PRO A 68 19.05 6.48 -49.36
CA PRO A 68 19.92 6.85 -48.24
C PRO A 68 19.34 7.95 -47.38
N LEU A 69 19.43 7.76 -46.05
CA LEU A 69 19.14 8.80 -45.09
C LEU A 69 20.16 9.95 -45.23
N ASP A 70 19.70 11.18 -44.99
CA ASP A 70 20.61 12.32 -44.85
C ASP A 70 21.45 12.20 -43.58
N GLU A 71 22.49 13.03 -43.44
CA GLU A 71 23.42 12.92 -42.31
C GLU A 71 22.75 13.13 -40.96
N ALA A 72 21.77 14.03 -40.87
CA ALA A 72 21.04 14.29 -39.63
C ALA A 72 20.20 13.08 -39.21
N ALA A 73 19.51 12.44 -40.15
CA ALA A 73 18.75 11.23 -39.90
C ALA A 73 19.67 10.04 -39.55
N ARG A 74 20.81 9.88 -40.22
CA ARG A 74 21.80 8.83 -39.86
C ARG A 74 22.36 9.03 -38.46
N ARG A 75 22.64 10.28 -38.07
CA ARG A 75 23.07 10.61 -36.72
C ARG A 75 22.03 10.18 -35.69
N ALA A 76 20.76 10.50 -35.93
CA ALA A 76 19.67 10.10 -35.05
C ALA A 76 19.51 8.57 -34.95
N GLU A 77 19.68 7.83 -36.05
CA GLU A 77 19.67 6.35 -36.03
C GLU A 77 20.81 5.77 -35.19
N VAL A 78 22.03 6.27 -35.35
CA VAL A 78 23.17 5.79 -34.54
C VAL A 78 23.02 6.17 -33.08
N GLU A 79 22.49 7.36 -32.77
CA GLU A 79 22.17 7.78 -31.40
C GLU A 79 21.12 6.83 -30.78
N ALA A 80 20.07 6.46 -31.52
CA ALA A 80 19.07 5.50 -31.06
C ALA A 80 19.67 4.09 -30.84
N LEU A 81 20.58 3.64 -31.71
CA LEU A 81 21.32 2.39 -31.50
C LEU A 81 22.19 2.44 -30.24
N CYS A 82 22.87 3.56 -29.99
CA CYS A 82 23.69 3.75 -28.79
C CYS A 82 22.86 3.77 -27.50
N GLU A 83 21.65 4.32 -27.55
CA GLU A 83 20.75 4.43 -26.39
C GLU A 83 20.05 3.10 -26.08
N TYR A 84 19.54 2.40 -27.11
CA TYR A 84 18.67 1.25 -26.91
C TYR A 84 19.31 -0.10 -27.28
N ASP A 85 20.07 -0.19 -28.36
CA ASP A 85 20.58 -1.50 -28.84
C ASP A 85 21.93 -1.86 -28.21
N ALA A 86 22.77 -0.85 -27.97
CA ALA A 86 24.10 -1.03 -27.38
C ALA A 86 24.09 -1.64 -25.97
N PRO A 87 23.31 -1.13 -24.98
CA PRO A 87 23.16 -1.80 -23.70
C PRO A 87 22.29 -3.05 -23.83
N THR A 88 22.59 -4.11 -23.06
CA THR A 88 21.69 -5.26 -23.00
C THR A 88 20.38 -4.85 -22.36
N GLN A 89 19.29 -4.98 -23.12
CA GLN A 89 17.97 -4.60 -22.63
C GLN A 89 17.53 -5.57 -21.54
N PHE A 90 17.03 -5.04 -20.41
CA PHE A 90 16.63 -5.87 -19.26
C PHE A 90 15.62 -6.94 -19.64
N VAL A 91 14.69 -6.60 -20.55
CA VAL A 91 13.67 -7.50 -21.10
C VAL A 91 14.22 -8.75 -21.76
N GLU A 92 15.44 -8.70 -22.29
CA GLU A 92 16.04 -9.83 -22.98
C GLU A 92 16.48 -10.94 -22.02
N ILE A 93 16.67 -10.61 -20.74
CA ILE A 93 17.11 -11.55 -19.70
C ILE A 93 16.02 -12.59 -19.42
N GLN A 94 14.78 -12.14 -19.21
CA GLN A 94 13.62 -13.04 -19.07
C GLN A 94 12.91 -13.32 -20.40
N GLY A 95 13.11 -12.48 -21.41
CA GLY A 95 12.58 -12.61 -22.76
C GLY A 95 11.21 -11.97 -23.00
N SER A 96 10.60 -11.34 -21.98
CA SER A 96 9.38 -10.54 -22.14
C SER A 96 9.20 -9.56 -20.98
N TYR A 97 8.74 -8.35 -21.30
CA TYR A 97 8.46 -7.32 -20.31
C TYR A 97 7.31 -7.71 -19.37
N GLN A 98 6.44 -8.64 -19.81
CA GLN A 98 5.36 -9.14 -18.98
C GLN A 98 5.87 -10.03 -17.86
N ASP A 99 6.96 -10.76 -18.11
CA ASP A 99 7.59 -11.63 -17.13
C ASP A 99 8.34 -10.77 -16.09
N ASP A 100 9.11 -9.77 -16.54
CA ASP A 100 9.78 -8.82 -15.65
C ASP A 100 8.77 -8.07 -14.78
N ARG A 101 7.67 -7.64 -15.39
CA ARG A 101 6.58 -6.97 -14.68
C ARG A 101 6.04 -7.79 -13.53
N ARG A 102 5.70 -9.03 -13.85
CA ARG A 102 5.14 -10.00 -12.93
C ARG A 102 6.13 -10.30 -11.81
N TYR A 103 7.38 -10.53 -12.17
CA TYR A 103 8.47 -10.73 -11.24
C TYR A 103 8.58 -9.56 -10.24
N PHE A 104 8.71 -8.31 -10.70
CA PHE A 104 8.83 -7.15 -9.81
C PHE A 104 7.59 -6.87 -8.95
N ALA A 105 6.40 -7.17 -9.46
CA ALA A 105 5.16 -7.08 -8.68
C ALA A 105 5.02 -8.20 -7.62
N GLY A 106 5.96 -9.16 -7.58
CA GLY A 106 5.94 -10.27 -6.63
C GLY A 106 5.03 -11.43 -7.04
N GLY A 107 4.53 -11.46 -8.27
CA GLY A 107 3.67 -12.52 -8.78
C GLY A 107 4.07 -12.97 -10.17
N SER A 108 4.56 -14.19 -10.35
CA SER A 108 4.94 -14.77 -11.64
C SER A 108 5.15 -16.28 -11.52
N ASP A 109 5.10 -17.02 -12.63
CA ASP A 109 5.40 -18.46 -12.57
C ASP A 109 6.80 -18.76 -11.98
N LEU A 110 7.75 -17.82 -12.10
CA LEU A 110 9.10 -17.93 -11.51
C LEU A 110 9.10 -17.75 -9.98
N VAL A 111 8.13 -17.02 -9.45
CA VAL A 111 8.04 -16.59 -8.05
C VAL A 111 7.09 -17.49 -7.24
N ASP A 112 5.85 -17.64 -7.71
CA ASP A 112 4.75 -18.33 -7.02
C ASP A 112 4.08 -19.41 -7.88
N GLY A 113 4.63 -19.70 -9.06
CA GLY A 113 4.10 -20.70 -9.98
C GLY A 113 4.27 -22.14 -9.53
N SER A 114 3.40 -23.01 -10.05
CA SER A 114 3.48 -24.47 -9.86
C SER A 114 4.51 -25.16 -10.77
N SER A 115 5.05 -24.43 -11.74
CA SER A 115 6.04 -24.92 -12.70
C SER A 115 7.42 -25.09 -12.09
N SER A 116 8.25 -25.96 -12.68
CA SER A 116 9.61 -26.20 -12.18
C SER A 116 10.48 -24.94 -12.27
N TRP A 117 10.89 -24.42 -11.12
CA TRP A 117 11.74 -23.23 -11.01
C TRP A 117 13.04 -23.35 -11.82
N ASN A 118 13.63 -24.55 -11.91
CA ASN A 118 14.85 -24.78 -12.68
C ASN A 118 14.66 -24.56 -14.20
N VAL A 119 13.46 -24.80 -14.72
CA VAL A 119 13.14 -24.55 -16.13
C VAL A 119 12.96 -23.06 -16.36
N LEU A 120 12.20 -22.39 -15.49
CA LEU A 120 11.88 -20.97 -15.62
C LEU A 120 13.09 -20.07 -15.42
N SER A 121 13.92 -20.35 -14.40
CA SER A 121 15.16 -19.63 -14.13
C SER A 121 16.26 -19.86 -15.18
N GLY A 122 16.06 -20.82 -16.10
CA GLY A 122 17.07 -21.21 -17.07
C GLY A 122 17.55 -20.07 -17.98
N LYS A 123 16.68 -19.12 -18.32
CA LYS A 123 17.06 -17.94 -19.13
C LYS A 123 18.02 -17.03 -18.35
N ILE A 124 17.64 -16.67 -17.13
CA ILE A 124 18.42 -15.79 -16.25
C ILE A 124 19.76 -16.45 -15.89
N LYS A 125 19.78 -17.75 -15.61
CA LYS A 125 21.02 -18.50 -15.36
C LYS A 125 21.97 -18.53 -16.56
N ARG A 126 21.44 -18.64 -17.79
CA ARG A 126 22.26 -18.54 -19.00
C ARG A 126 22.80 -17.14 -19.20
N PHE A 127 22.01 -16.12 -18.91
CA PHE A 127 22.48 -14.74 -18.96
C PHE A 127 23.61 -14.52 -17.94
N GLU A 128 23.43 -14.91 -16.68
CA GLU A 128 24.48 -14.82 -15.64
C GLU A 128 25.79 -15.50 -16.06
N ALA A 129 25.70 -16.71 -16.62
CA ALA A 129 26.89 -17.48 -17.01
C ALA A 129 27.67 -16.88 -18.19
N ASN A 130 27.05 -16.05 -19.02
CA ASN A 130 27.65 -15.57 -20.27
C ASN A 130 27.92 -14.06 -20.28
N LEU A 131 26.93 -13.27 -19.85
CA LEU A 131 26.90 -11.81 -20.01
C LEU A 131 26.72 -11.05 -18.70
N GLY A 132 26.23 -11.67 -17.61
CA GLY A 132 25.87 -10.96 -16.37
C GLY A 132 26.94 -10.04 -15.78
N THR A 133 28.23 -10.33 -16.02
CA THR A 133 29.39 -9.53 -15.59
C THR A 133 30.20 -8.93 -16.74
N LYS A 134 29.66 -8.93 -17.97
CA LYS A 134 30.39 -8.58 -19.20
C LYS A 134 29.71 -7.53 -20.08
N THR A 135 28.59 -6.97 -19.62
CA THR A 135 27.79 -6.01 -20.38
C THR A 135 27.19 -4.95 -19.46
N VAL A 136 26.99 -3.76 -20.01
CA VAL A 136 26.06 -2.78 -19.45
C VAL A 136 24.64 -3.27 -19.68
N ILE A 137 23.83 -3.21 -18.63
CA ILE A 137 22.42 -3.57 -18.66
C ILE A 137 21.61 -2.28 -18.57
N ALA A 138 20.68 -2.08 -19.50
CA ALA A 138 19.77 -0.95 -19.43
C ALA A 138 18.83 -1.09 -18.22
N PHE A 139 18.43 0.04 -17.61
CA PHE A 139 17.38 0.04 -16.60
C PHE A 139 16.08 -0.53 -17.20
N PRO A 140 15.22 -1.26 -16.45
CA PRO A 140 14.06 -1.95 -17.00
C PRO A 140 12.93 -1.01 -17.47
N GLU A 141 13.19 -0.22 -18.51
CA GLU A 141 12.21 0.63 -19.17
C GLU A 141 11.80 0.06 -20.53
N TYR A 142 10.50 0.07 -20.83
CA TYR A 142 9.89 -0.60 -21.97
C TYR A 142 8.96 0.33 -22.75
N ALA A 143 9.28 0.52 -24.03
CA ALA A 143 8.51 1.36 -24.95
C ALA A 143 7.00 1.01 -25.01
N ALA A 144 6.66 -0.28 -24.88
CA ALA A 144 5.28 -0.77 -24.88
C ALA A 144 4.38 -0.19 -23.75
N ARG A 145 4.97 0.50 -22.76
CA ARG A 145 4.27 1.06 -21.61
C ARG A 145 4.28 2.59 -21.57
N ILE A 146 4.93 3.25 -22.53
CA ILE A 146 4.94 4.72 -22.63
C ILE A 146 3.50 5.26 -22.76
N ASP A 147 2.70 4.71 -23.66
CA ASP A 147 1.30 5.13 -23.85
C ASP A 147 0.45 4.92 -22.59
N TYR A 148 0.66 3.79 -21.90
CA TYR A 148 -0.04 3.51 -20.64
C TYR A 148 0.35 4.54 -19.57
N ASN A 149 1.64 4.84 -19.41
CA ASN A 149 2.12 5.79 -18.41
C ASN A 149 1.60 7.19 -18.71
N SER A 150 1.63 7.61 -19.99
CA SER A 150 1.04 8.86 -20.46
C SER A 150 -0.46 8.96 -20.13
N GLN A 151 -1.24 7.91 -20.39
CA GLN A 151 -2.68 7.89 -20.10
C GLN A 151 -3.00 7.92 -18.60
N ASN A 152 -2.06 7.53 -17.73
CA ASN A 152 -2.25 7.45 -16.29
C ASN A 152 -1.42 8.51 -15.52
N ASN A 153 -0.82 9.48 -16.22
CA ASN A 153 0.01 10.53 -15.63
C ASN A 153 1.22 10.02 -14.82
N LEU A 154 1.86 8.94 -15.29
CA LEU A 154 2.98 8.25 -14.64
C LEU A 154 4.35 8.55 -15.28
N GLY A 155 4.48 9.67 -15.99
CA GLY A 155 5.74 10.06 -16.66
C GLY A 155 5.93 9.46 -18.06
N ALA A 156 7.06 9.74 -18.68
CA ALA A 156 7.41 9.29 -20.03
C ALA A 156 8.18 7.96 -20.03
N ASN A 157 8.86 7.62 -18.93
CA ASN A 157 9.62 6.38 -18.80
C ASN A 157 8.68 5.20 -18.63
N GLY A 158 8.77 4.20 -19.50
CA GLY A 158 7.83 3.07 -19.51
C GLY A 158 8.23 1.98 -18.52
N TYR A 159 7.45 1.75 -17.46
CA TYR A 159 7.54 0.56 -16.57
C TYR A 159 8.86 0.41 -15.76
N PRO A 160 8.87 -0.32 -14.62
CA PRO A 160 7.76 -0.73 -13.75
C PRO A 160 7.09 0.46 -13.08
N ALA A 161 5.76 0.45 -13.03
CA ALA A 161 5.08 1.35 -12.11
C ALA A 161 5.39 0.85 -10.68
N ASN A 162 5.86 1.75 -9.81
CA ASN A 162 6.63 1.55 -8.57
C ASN A 162 8.16 1.64 -8.71
N MET A 163 8.72 1.80 -9.92
CA MET A 163 10.16 2.05 -10.17
C MET A 163 10.39 3.06 -11.30
N ASN A 164 9.45 3.99 -11.50
CA ASN A 164 9.58 5.05 -12.48
C ASN A 164 10.51 6.15 -11.94
N LEU A 165 11.68 6.31 -12.55
CA LEU A 165 12.69 7.26 -12.07
C LEU A 165 12.21 8.72 -12.05
N GLU A 166 11.24 9.11 -12.89
CA GLU A 166 10.73 10.49 -12.95
C GLU A 166 9.64 10.80 -11.91
N LYS A 167 8.89 9.79 -11.45
CA LYS A 167 7.64 9.98 -10.67
C LYS A 167 7.58 9.19 -9.37
N SER A 168 8.41 8.17 -9.22
CA SER A 168 8.27 7.15 -8.19
C SER A 168 9.51 6.97 -7.32
N CYS A 169 10.61 7.68 -7.61
CA CYS A 169 11.93 7.41 -7.03
C CYS A 169 12.61 8.70 -6.57
N SER A 170 11.90 9.53 -5.81
CA SER A 170 12.39 10.80 -5.27
C SER A 170 13.64 10.67 -4.39
N LEU A 171 13.81 9.53 -3.72
CA LEU A 171 14.96 9.23 -2.88
C LEU A 171 16.11 8.56 -3.63
N ASN A 172 16.08 8.46 -4.95
CA ASN A 172 17.13 7.82 -5.74
C ASN A 172 17.61 6.47 -5.15
N THR A 173 16.64 5.66 -4.69
CA THR A 173 16.90 4.43 -3.92
C THR A 173 15.90 3.36 -4.31
N ILE A 174 16.41 2.16 -4.60
CA ILE A 174 15.62 0.97 -4.94
C ILE A 174 15.91 -0.13 -3.93
N MET A 175 14.85 -0.85 -3.56
CA MET A 175 14.91 -1.99 -2.67
C MET A 175 14.14 -3.18 -3.27
N CYS A 176 14.68 -4.37 -3.07
CA CYS A 176 14.02 -5.65 -3.33
C CYS A 176 13.95 -6.45 -2.02
N CYS A 177 12.82 -7.08 -1.75
CA CYS A 177 12.63 -7.92 -0.57
C CYS A 177 12.17 -9.33 -0.97
N PHE A 178 12.84 -10.34 -0.42
CA PHE A 178 12.60 -11.75 -0.70
C PHE A 178 12.20 -12.49 0.57
N THR A 179 11.15 -13.31 0.50
CA THR A 179 10.62 -14.06 1.65
C THR A 179 10.87 -15.57 1.56
N ASP A 180 11.34 -16.06 0.41
CA ASP A 180 11.63 -17.48 0.18
C ASP A 180 12.85 -17.70 -0.75
N ALA A 181 13.37 -18.93 -0.75
CA ALA A 181 14.49 -19.33 -1.59
C ALA A 181 14.35 -20.76 -2.12
N SER A 182 14.72 -20.97 -3.38
CA SER A 182 14.60 -22.25 -4.09
C SER A 182 15.92 -23.04 -4.25
N ILE A 183 17.09 -22.39 -4.04
CA ILE A 183 18.41 -23.05 -4.08
C ILE A 183 18.98 -23.18 -2.67
N SER A 184 19.23 -22.06 -1.99
CA SER A 184 19.87 -22.00 -0.68
C SER A 184 19.15 -20.99 0.21
N SER A 185 18.92 -21.33 1.48
CA SER A 185 18.30 -20.39 2.42
C SER A 185 19.14 -19.13 2.62
N PHE A 186 18.53 -18.06 3.12
CA PHE A 186 19.24 -16.81 3.45
C PHE A 186 20.44 -17.07 4.38
N ALA A 187 20.22 -17.84 5.44
CA ALA A 187 21.27 -18.25 6.38
C ALA A 187 22.42 -19.03 5.71
N ALA A 188 22.13 -19.91 4.74
CA ALA A 188 23.16 -20.67 4.04
C ALA A 188 24.03 -19.79 3.13
N ASN A 189 23.51 -18.64 2.68
CA ASN A 189 24.26 -17.65 1.91
C ASN A 189 24.92 -16.57 2.80
N ALA A 190 24.80 -16.69 4.14
CA ALA A 190 25.22 -15.68 5.11
C ALA A 190 24.61 -14.30 4.85
N ASP A 191 23.40 -14.26 4.28
CA ASP A 191 22.65 -13.04 4.08
C ASP A 191 21.74 -12.80 5.28
N ALA A 192 21.87 -11.60 5.86
CA ALA A 192 21.07 -11.18 6.99
C ALA A 192 19.60 -11.06 6.59
N THR A 193 18.73 -11.39 7.54
CA THR A 193 17.29 -11.19 7.43
C THR A 193 16.92 -9.93 8.21
N THR A 194 15.88 -9.25 7.75
CA THR A 194 15.30 -8.08 8.39
C THR A 194 13.86 -8.38 8.78
N ASP A 195 13.40 -7.67 9.80
CA ASP A 195 11.98 -7.60 10.13
C ASP A 195 11.29 -6.56 9.23
N VAL A 196 10.03 -6.84 8.87
CA VAL A 196 9.15 -6.02 8.03
C VAL A 196 8.10 -5.40 8.93
N CYS A 197 8.17 -4.09 9.15
CA CYS A 197 7.31 -3.45 10.15
C CYS A 197 5.86 -3.33 9.65
N ARG A 198 5.71 -2.69 8.48
CA ARG A 198 4.41 -2.36 7.88
C ARG A 198 4.53 -2.10 6.38
N HIS A 199 3.38 -2.13 5.71
CA HIS A 199 3.27 -1.73 4.32
C HIS A 199 1.98 -0.94 4.11
N ASP A 200 2.08 0.29 3.61
CA ASP A 200 0.92 1.04 3.15
C ASP A 200 0.53 0.58 1.74
N LEU A 201 -0.67 0.01 1.61
CA LEU A 201 -1.10 -0.57 0.34
C LEU A 201 -1.38 0.52 -0.70
N ARG A 202 -1.55 1.78 -0.28
CA ARG A 202 -1.73 2.93 -1.19
C ARG A 202 -0.47 3.27 -1.96
N ASP A 203 0.69 2.87 -1.47
CA ASP A 203 1.96 3.21 -2.09
C ASP A 203 2.22 2.35 -3.31
N SER A 204 1.68 1.14 -3.40
CA SER A 204 1.96 0.20 -4.49
C SER A 204 0.72 -0.32 -5.24
N PRO A 205 -0.20 0.56 -5.70
CA PRO A 205 -1.49 0.17 -6.28
C PRO A 205 -1.34 -0.64 -7.58
N GLN A 206 -0.18 -0.53 -8.23
CA GLN A 206 0.16 -1.21 -9.47
C GLN A 206 0.59 -2.67 -9.25
N SER A 207 1.02 -3.01 -8.04
CA SER A 207 1.40 -4.37 -7.65
C SER A 207 0.27 -5.07 -6.90
N ASN A 208 -0.35 -4.40 -5.92
CA ASN A 208 -1.35 -5.03 -5.06
C ASN A 208 -2.80 -4.88 -5.55
N HIS A 209 -3.08 -3.94 -6.46
CA HIS A 209 -4.43 -3.63 -6.96
C HIS A 209 -5.43 -3.21 -5.86
N ILE A 210 -4.95 -2.61 -4.78
CA ILE A 210 -5.73 -2.14 -3.64
C ILE A 210 -5.74 -0.61 -3.64
N ALA A 211 -6.93 -0.01 -3.49
CA ALA A 211 -7.08 1.44 -3.51
C ALA A 211 -6.74 2.11 -2.17
N ASN A 212 -7.04 1.44 -1.05
CA ASN A 212 -6.76 1.91 0.30
C ASN A 212 -6.59 0.72 1.24
N GLY A 213 -5.65 0.83 2.18
CA GLY A 213 -5.42 -0.13 3.24
C GLY A 213 -3.96 -0.13 3.66
N TRP A 214 -3.67 -0.87 4.72
CA TRP A 214 -2.32 -1.07 5.25
C TRP A 214 -2.21 -2.49 5.79
N SER A 215 -0.98 -2.96 5.93
CA SER A 215 -0.65 -4.27 6.50
C SER A 215 0.46 -4.10 7.52
N VAL A 216 0.35 -4.81 8.64
CA VAL A 216 1.30 -4.77 9.76
C VAL A 216 1.73 -6.20 10.06
N PHE A 217 2.99 -6.40 10.42
CA PHE A 217 3.54 -7.73 10.63
C PHE A 217 4.11 -7.88 12.05
N PRO A 218 3.25 -7.93 13.09
CA PRO A 218 3.72 -7.98 14.47
C PRO A 218 4.35 -9.34 14.83
N GLY A 219 5.61 -9.34 15.26
CA GLY A 219 6.18 -10.29 16.22
C GLY A 219 6.33 -11.77 15.80
N ALA A 220 6.26 -12.13 14.51
CA ALA A 220 6.60 -13.46 14.03
C ALA A 220 6.88 -13.47 12.51
N GLU A 221 8.15 -13.35 12.15
CA GLU A 221 8.52 -13.02 10.77
C GLU A 221 8.93 -14.24 9.96
N THR A 222 8.29 -14.41 8.80
CA THR A 222 8.92 -15.16 7.72
C THR A 222 10.27 -14.50 7.46
N PRO A 223 11.40 -15.24 7.52
CA PRO A 223 12.72 -14.66 7.27
C PRO A 223 12.72 -13.87 5.96
N THR A 224 12.90 -12.55 6.04
CA THR A 224 12.86 -11.67 4.87
C THR A 224 14.25 -11.12 4.61
N HIS A 225 14.73 -11.22 3.38
CA HIS A 225 15.98 -10.61 2.95
C HIS A 225 15.69 -9.42 2.05
N CYS A 226 15.96 -8.21 2.55
CA CYS A 226 15.88 -6.99 1.76
C CYS A 226 17.28 -6.53 1.33
N VAL A 227 17.41 -6.17 0.06
CA VAL A 227 18.64 -5.71 -0.57
C VAL A 227 18.32 -4.62 -1.59
N GLY A 228 19.15 -3.59 -1.64
CA GLY A 228 18.92 -2.44 -2.50
C GLY A 228 20.20 -1.72 -2.90
N PHE A 229 20.01 -0.62 -3.61
CA PHE A 229 21.07 0.29 -4.01
C PHE A 229 20.53 1.73 -4.06
N THR A 230 21.44 2.68 -4.01
CA THR A 230 21.15 4.12 -4.11
C THR A 230 22.21 4.76 -5.00
N TRP A 231 21.85 5.85 -5.68
CA TRP A 231 22.72 6.56 -6.62
C TRP A 231 22.68 8.07 -6.39
N ASN A 232 23.66 8.77 -6.93
CA ASN A 232 23.68 10.23 -7.01
C ASN A 232 23.18 10.68 -8.39
N ASP A 233 22.61 11.88 -8.47
CA ASP A 233 22.22 12.49 -9.75
C ASP A 233 23.44 12.56 -10.70
N GLY A 234 23.26 12.09 -11.93
CA GLY A 234 24.32 12.00 -12.94
C GLY A 234 25.12 10.68 -12.93
N GLU A 235 24.82 9.75 -12.02
CA GLU A 235 25.46 8.42 -11.93
C GLU A 235 24.54 7.28 -12.42
N GLU A 236 23.73 7.53 -13.45
CA GLU A 236 22.68 6.59 -13.88
C GLU A 236 23.17 5.44 -14.79
N GLU A 237 24.41 5.51 -15.28
CA GLU A 237 24.96 4.60 -16.31
C GLU A 237 24.85 3.11 -15.95
N LEU A 238 24.97 2.77 -14.66
CA LEU A 238 24.95 1.39 -14.17
C LEU A 238 23.68 1.03 -13.38
N LEU A 239 22.62 1.85 -13.44
CA LEU A 239 21.37 1.55 -12.72
C LEU A 239 20.78 0.19 -13.10
N GLY A 240 20.79 -0.17 -14.40
CA GLY A 240 20.29 -1.47 -14.84
C GLY A 240 21.14 -2.65 -14.34
N ASN A 241 22.46 -2.47 -14.22
CA ASN A 241 23.35 -3.46 -13.63
C ASN A 241 23.09 -3.62 -12.12
N MET A 242 22.92 -2.51 -11.38
CA MET A 242 22.57 -2.57 -9.96
C MET A 242 21.19 -3.18 -9.74
N MET A 243 20.22 -2.84 -10.60
CA MET A 243 18.90 -3.46 -10.59
C MET A 243 18.98 -4.97 -10.83
N TYR A 244 19.78 -5.42 -11.80
CA TYR A 244 20.02 -6.84 -12.04
C TYR A 244 20.63 -7.53 -10.81
N GLU A 245 21.61 -6.91 -10.16
CA GLU A 245 22.29 -7.43 -8.96
C GLU A 245 21.34 -7.65 -7.78
N VAL A 246 20.49 -6.67 -7.48
CA VAL A 246 19.58 -6.76 -6.32
C VAL A 246 18.33 -7.61 -6.60
N SER A 247 18.05 -7.90 -7.88
CA SER A 247 16.84 -8.61 -8.31
C SER A 247 17.14 -9.97 -8.95
N LEU A 248 17.13 -10.07 -10.28
CA LEU A 248 17.24 -11.31 -11.04
C LEU A 248 18.52 -12.11 -10.74
N ARG A 249 19.63 -11.44 -10.41
CA ARG A 249 20.86 -12.12 -10.06
C ARG A 249 20.76 -12.85 -8.72
N GLN A 250 20.05 -12.30 -7.73
CA GLN A 250 19.75 -13.01 -6.48
C GLN A 250 18.93 -14.28 -6.76
N THR A 251 17.92 -14.19 -7.64
CA THR A 251 17.16 -15.35 -8.09
C THR A 251 18.06 -16.35 -8.82
N ALA A 252 18.90 -15.92 -9.76
CA ALA A 252 19.73 -16.82 -10.57
C ALA A 252 20.78 -17.58 -9.74
N THR A 253 21.43 -16.89 -8.81
CA THR A 253 22.61 -17.38 -8.08
C THR A 253 22.24 -18.04 -6.74
N LYS A 254 21.25 -17.48 -6.02
CA LYS A 254 20.85 -17.94 -4.68
C LYS A 254 19.44 -18.53 -4.63
N GLY A 255 18.66 -18.38 -5.69
CA GLY A 255 17.30 -18.91 -5.80
C GLY A 255 16.24 -18.09 -5.08
N TYR A 256 16.54 -16.83 -4.70
CA TYR A 256 15.62 -15.97 -3.95
C TYR A 256 14.37 -15.65 -4.77
N ARG A 257 13.22 -15.68 -4.10
CA ARG A 257 11.89 -15.51 -4.69
C ARG A 257 10.88 -15.06 -3.63
N GLN A 258 9.68 -14.75 -4.10
CA GLN A 258 8.52 -14.29 -3.32
C GLN A 258 8.75 -12.94 -2.65
N GLY A 259 7.78 -12.04 -2.81
CA GLY A 259 7.79 -10.73 -2.16
C GLY A 259 7.08 -10.78 -0.81
N VAL A 260 7.13 -9.65 -0.11
CA VAL A 260 6.28 -9.40 1.05
C VAL A 260 4.82 -9.30 0.57
N PRO A 261 3.85 -9.97 1.22
CA PRO A 261 2.45 -9.91 0.80
C PRO A 261 1.91 -8.48 0.79
N GLY A 262 1.28 -8.07 -0.31
CA GLY A 262 0.70 -6.73 -0.48
C GLY A 262 1.69 -5.65 -0.93
N ALA A 263 2.99 -5.96 -0.96
CA ALA A 263 4.05 -5.11 -1.45
C ALA A 263 4.60 -5.59 -2.81
N PRO A 264 5.24 -4.70 -3.59
CA PRO A 264 6.08 -5.14 -4.71
C PRO A 264 7.27 -5.93 -4.17
N MET A 265 7.80 -6.85 -4.97
CA MET A 265 9.03 -7.58 -4.63
C MET A 265 10.26 -6.71 -4.86
N CYS A 266 10.21 -5.79 -5.84
CA CYS A 266 11.19 -4.74 -6.02
C CYS A 266 10.50 -3.43 -6.39
N GLY A 267 11.02 -2.33 -5.88
CA GLY A 267 10.42 -1.01 -5.98
C GLY A 267 11.44 0.08 -5.65
N CYS A 268 11.13 1.31 -6.04
CA CYS A 268 11.71 2.46 -5.36
C CYS A 268 11.24 2.42 -3.91
N VAL A 269 12.10 2.86 -3.00
CA VAL A 269 11.93 2.62 -1.56
C VAL A 269 10.59 3.16 -1.04
N GLU A 270 10.08 4.22 -1.66
CA GLU A 270 8.79 4.85 -1.39
C GLU A 270 7.57 3.96 -1.70
N HIS A 271 7.76 2.91 -2.50
CA HIS A 271 6.74 1.94 -2.87
C HIS A 271 6.91 0.58 -2.18
N MET A 272 8.00 0.43 -1.41
CA MET A 272 8.38 -0.78 -0.72
C MET A 272 7.88 -0.74 0.75
N PRO A 273 7.76 -1.90 1.41
CA PRO A 273 7.38 -1.94 2.81
C PRO A 273 8.47 -1.30 3.68
N VAL A 274 8.05 -0.76 4.82
CA VAL A 274 8.95 -0.28 5.86
C VAL A 274 9.56 -1.49 6.55
N VAL A 275 10.90 -1.51 6.62
CA VAL A 275 11.67 -2.62 7.20
C VAL A 275 12.73 -2.07 8.15
N GLU A 276 13.27 -2.92 9.02
CA GLU A 276 14.35 -2.49 9.93
C GLU A 276 15.63 -2.13 9.18
N SER A 277 16.04 -2.95 8.21
CA SER A 277 17.28 -2.74 7.47
C SER A 277 17.28 -3.44 6.13
N ALA A 278 18.09 -2.93 5.20
CA ALA A 278 18.31 -3.57 3.90
C ALA A 278 19.80 -3.57 3.57
N LYS A 279 20.28 -4.67 2.99
CA LYS A 279 21.67 -4.78 2.51
C LYS A 279 21.89 -3.85 1.32
N CYS A 280 23.06 -3.22 1.23
CA CYS A 280 23.40 -2.37 0.10
C CYS A 280 24.37 -3.08 -0.86
N ARG A 281 24.04 -3.08 -2.16
CA ARG A 281 24.88 -3.61 -3.23
C ARG A 281 25.11 -2.55 -4.31
N THR A 282 26.22 -2.66 -5.01
CA THR A 282 26.57 -1.75 -6.12
C THR A 282 27.29 -2.49 -7.24
N ALA A 283 27.42 -1.84 -8.39
CA ALA A 283 28.12 -2.33 -9.57
C ALA A 283 29.23 -1.34 -9.97
N VAL A 284 30.41 -1.88 -10.26
CA VAL A 284 31.57 -1.09 -10.70
C VAL A 284 32.03 -1.61 -12.06
N LYS A 285 32.18 -0.71 -13.03
CA LYS A 285 32.73 -1.04 -14.35
C LYS A 285 34.25 -0.99 -14.37
N ASP A 286 34.85 -1.76 -15.27
CA ASP A 286 36.30 -1.74 -15.52
C ASP A 286 36.79 -0.31 -15.87
N PRO A 287 37.88 0.18 -15.26
CA PRO A 287 38.47 1.48 -15.59
C PRO A 287 38.90 1.64 -17.07
N ALA A 288 39.10 0.54 -17.80
CA ALA A 288 39.35 0.56 -19.24
C ALA A 288 38.16 1.11 -20.05
N GLY A 289 36.96 1.15 -19.44
CA GLY A 289 35.76 1.69 -20.05
C GLY A 289 35.02 0.69 -20.95
N ILE A 290 33.92 1.17 -21.53
CA ILE A 290 33.03 0.35 -22.35
C ILE A 290 33.58 0.26 -23.78
N VAL A 291 33.51 -0.93 -24.38
CA VAL A 291 33.80 -1.14 -25.80
C VAL A 291 32.48 -1.33 -26.54
N TYR A 292 32.14 -0.41 -27.43
CA TYR A 292 30.96 -0.51 -28.29
C TYR A 292 31.33 -1.13 -29.63
N SER A 293 30.50 -2.07 -30.10
CA SER A 293 30.68 -2.76 -31.38
C SER A 293 29.41 -2.70 -32.20
N PHE A 294 29.55 -2.34 -33.46
CA PHE A 294 28.46 -2.25 -34.43
C PHE A 294 28.56 -3.39 -35.43
N GLN A 295 27.45 -4.08 -35.69
CA GLN A 295 27.37 -5.18 -36.63
C GLN A 295 26.41 -4.84 -37.76
N TYR A 296 26.76 -5.23 -38.98
CA TYR A 296 25.89 -5.15 -40.14
C TYR A 296 25.51 -6.55 -40.60
N ASN A 297 24.26 -6.72 -41.00
CA ASN A 297 23.75 -7.95 -41.59
C ASN A 297 23.16 -7.63 -42.97
N GLU A 298 23.77 -8.14 -44.04
CA GLU A 298 23.33 -7.92 -45.42
C GLU A 298 21.94 -8.52 -45.71
N ASP A 299 21.60 -9.66 -45.10
CA ASP A 299 20.31 -10.33 -45.35
C ASP A 299 19.14 -9.49 -44.83
N SER A 300 19.36 -8.82 -43.71
CA SER A 300 18.35 -7.98 -43.07
C SER A 300 18.47 -6.50 -43.48
N GLY A 301 19.67 -6.07 -43.88
CA GLY A 301 20.02 -4.68 -44.17
C GLY A 301 20.11 -3.79 -42.93
N TYR A 302 20.16 -4.37 -41.72
CA TYR A 302 20.16 -3.61 -40.46
C TYR A 302 21.55 -3.54 -39.83
N VAL A 303 21.82 -2.41 -39.19
CA VAL A 303 22.94 -2.22 -38.28
C VAL A 303 22.43 -2.43 -36.85
N SER A 304 23.15 -3.24 -36.06
CA SER A 304 22.93 -3.38 -34.62
C SER A 304 24.14 -2.88 -33.84
N ALA A 305 23.93 -2.48 -32.60
CA ALA A 305 24.96 -2.10 -31.65
C ALA A 305 25.00 -3.07 -30.47
N SER A 306 26.16 -3.18 -29.84
CA SER A 306 26.37 -4.00 -28.64
C SER A 306 27.51 -3.41 -27.84
N ASN A 307 27.62 -3.80 -26.56
CA ASN A 307 28.71 -3.39 -25.71
C ASN A 307 29.44 -4.59 -25.09
N THR A 308 30.66 -4.35 -24.63
CA THR A 308 31.37 -5.26 -23.74
C THR A 308 32.13 -4.44 -22.70
N VAL A 309 31.94 -4.78 -21.42
CA VAL A 309 32.64 -4.18 -20.30
C VAL A 309 32.63 -5.15 -19.12
N ALA A 310 33.74 -5.29 -18.39
CA ALA A 310 33.72 -6.10 -17.18
C ALA A 310 33.02 -5.33 -16.06
N ILE A 311 32.03 -5.97 -15.42
CA ILE A 311 31.26 -5.44 -14.30
C ILE A 311 31.55 -6.29 -13.06
N THR A 312 31.89 -5.61 -11.95
CA THR A 312 32.07 -6.21 -10.63
C THR A 312 30.93 -5.81 -9.72
N TYR A 313 30.21 -6.79 -9.19
CA TYR A 313 29.16 -6.59 -8.18
C TYR A 313 29.70 -6.77 -6.78
N GLN A 314 29.51 -5.78 -5.91
CA GLN A 314 30.10 -5.76 -4.58
C GLN A 314 29.16 -5.10 -3.56
N ASP A 315 29.50 -5.20 -2.27
CA ASP A 315 28.79 -4.46 -1.23
C ASP A 315 29.10 -2.96 -1.38
N CYS A 316 28.16 -2.12 -0.96
CA CYS A 316 28.39 -0.67 -0.88
C CYS A 316 29.52 -0.36 0.13
N ALA A 317 30.01 0.88 0.08
CA ALA A 317 31.07 1.33 0.98
C ALA A 317 30.64 1.39 2.44
N ASN A 318 29.35 1.67 2.67
CA ASN A 318 28.73 1.74 3.99
C ASN A 318 28.00 0.43 4.35
N ALA A 319 27.71 0.26 5.65
CA ALA A 319 27.26 -1.00 6.22
C ALA A 319 25.94 -1.54 5.64
N ASP A 320 25.00 -0.65 5.34
CA ASP A 320 23.65 -0.97 4.85
C ASP A 320 23.13 0.12 3.90
N LEU A 321 21.91 -0.07 3.39
CA LEU A 321 21.30 0.81 2.40
C LEU A 321 21.03 2.20 2.97
N ALA A 322 20.56 2.30 4.21
CA ALA A 322 20.26 3.57 4.86
C ALA A 322 21.54 4.38 5.08
N ALA A 323 22.60 3.74 5.57
CA ALA A 323 23.90 4.35 5.77
C ALA A 323 24.54 4.79 4.45
N GLN A 324 24.38 4.02 3.37
CA GLN A 324 24.87 4.42 2.05
C GLN A 324 24.08 5.63 1.50
N TYR A 325 22.75 5.64 1.64
CA TYR A 325 21.92 6.77 1.23
C TYR A 325 22.31 8.06 1.97
N LYS A 326 22.48 7.97 3.29
CA LYS A 326 22.94 9.08 4.13
C LYS A 326 24.33 9.57 3.74
N ALA A 327 25.21 8.67 3.31
CA ALA A 327 26.54 9.05 2.82
C ALA A 327 26.49 9.78 1.47
N ASN A 328 25.57 9.40 0.59
CA ASN A 328 25.32 10.09 -0.68
C ASN A 328 24.77 11.51 -0.47
N HIS A 329 24.00 11.73 0.62
CA HIS A 329 23.38 13.00 0.96
C HIS A 329 24.01 13.65 2.20
N ALA A 330 25.31 13.44 2.44
CA ALA A 330 25.98 13.90 3.65
C ALA A 330 26.03 15.44 3.79
N ASP A 331 25.80 16.16 2.69
CA ASP A 331 25.71 17.62 2.61
C ASP A 331 24.29 18.16 2.85
N ASP A 332 23.26 17.30 2.85
CA ASP A 332 21.87 17.66 3.11
C ASP A 332 21.26 16.74 4.18
N VAL A 333 21.26 17.25 5.42
CA VAL A 333 20.77 16.51 6.60
C VAL A 333 19.27 16.23 6.53
N GLU A 334 18.48 17.12 5.92
CA GLU A 334 17.03 16.93 5.82
C GLU A 334 16.73 15.80 4.83
N THR A 335 17.36 15.83 3.65
CA THR A 335 17.23 14.76 2.66
C THR A 335 17.78 13.43 3.19
N ALA A 336 18.93 13.44 3.85
CA ALA A 336 19.52 12.24 4.45
C ALA A 336 18.62 11.57 5.50
N ALA A 337 17.74 12.33 6.18
CA ALA A 337 16.82 11.80 7.18
C ALA A 337 15.59 11.10 6.56
N LEU A 338 15.22 11.41 5.31
CA LEU A 338 14.03 10.85 4.65
C LEU A 338 14.05 9.32 4.55
N ILE A 339 15.24 8.71 4.47
CA ILE A 339 15.36 7.24 4.40
C ILE A 339 14.92 6.54 5.68
N ASP A 340 14.93 7.24 6.82
CA ASP A 340 14.58 6.66 8.12
C ASP A 340 13.08 6.36 8.24
N GLU A 341 12.23 6.97 7.39
CA GLU A 341 10.80 6.65 7.27
C GLU A 341 10.57 5.27 6.61
N HIS A 342 11.59 4.72 5.94
CA HIS A 342 11.50 3.45 5.22
C HIS A 342 12.40 2.35 5.82
N LEU A 343 13.53 2.74 6.42
CA LEU A 343 14.53 1.86 7.02
C LEU A 343 14.74 2.27 8.49
N VAL A 344 13.92 1.73 9.39
CA VAL A 344 13.79 2.25 10.78
C VAL A 344 14.93 1.84 11.72
N GLY A 345 15.83 0.97 11.27
CA GLY A 345 16.90 0.40 12.07
C GLY A 345 16.49 -0.86 12.83
N ALA A 346 17.49 -1.69 13.16
CA ALA A 346 17.28 -2.96 13.84
C ALA A 346 16.63 -2.79 15.23
N GLY A 347 15.55 -3.53 15.48
CA GLY A 347 14.77 -3.51 16.72
C GLY A 347 13.77 -2.36 16.84
N ASN A 348 13.50 -1.59 15.78
CA ASN A 348 12.64 -0.41 15.84
C ASN A 348 11.26 -0.60 15.19
N CYS A 349 10.92 -1.78 14.65
CA CYS A 349 9.59 -2.01 14.08
C CYS A 349 8.45 -1.79 15.09
N ASP A 350 8.63 -2.18 16.36
CA ASP A 350 7.60 -1.98 17.39
C ASP A 350 7.30 -0.48 17.62
N ALA A 351 8.34 0.35 17.61
CA ALA A 351 8.21 1.80 17.79
C ALA A 351 7.56 2.47 16.57
N ASP A 352 8.02 2.13 15.35
CA ASP A 352 7.40 2.59 14.10
C ASP A 352 5.93 2.19 14.02
N LEU A 353 5.60 0.96 14.41
CA LEU A 353 4.22 0.47 14.37
C LEU A 353 3.31 1.21 15.37
N GLU A 354 3.80 1.48 16.58
CA GLU A 354 3.06 2.25 17.58
C GLU A 354 2.78 3.67 17.09
N GLU A 355 3.79 4.34 16.54
CA GLU A 355 3.66 5.67 15.94
C GLU A 355 2.70 5.65 14.75
N TYR A 356 2.90 4.78 13.76
CA TYR A 356 2.05 4.68 12.57
C TYR A 356 0.58 4.42 12.92
N LEU A 357 0.31 3.45 13.80
CA LEU A 357 -1.05 3.08 14.15
C LEU A 357 -1.73 4.16 14.99
N ASN A 358 -1.07 4.67 16.01
CA ASN A 358 -1.67 5.69 16.85
C ASN A 358 -1.79 6.98 16.06
N ASP A 359 -0.70 7.48 15.49
CA ASP A 359 -0.62 8.85 15.04
C ASP A 359 -1.13 9.08 13.61
N GLU A 360 -1.07 8.06 12.74
CA GLU A 360 -1.52 8.20 11.34
C GLU A 360 -2.84 7.48 11.04
N GLN A 361 -3.06 6.28 11.59
CA GLN A 361 -4.21 5.44 11.20
C GLN A 361 -5.40 5.54 12.16
N PHE A 362 -5.17 5.52 13.47
CA PHE A 362 -6.23 5.48 14.48
C PHE A 362 -6.50 6.82 15.19
N LEU A 363 -5.59 7.80 15.09
CA LEU A 363 -5.86 9.15 15.56
C LEU A 363 -6.98 9.77 14.72
N LEU A 364 -8.17 9.84 15.33
CA LEU A 364 -9.20 10.78 14.90
C LEU A 364 -8.74 12.18 15.31
N GLU A 365 -8.19 12.96 14.40
CA GLU A 365 -7.87 14.37 14.66
C GLU A 365 -9.15 15.14 15.05
N GLY A 366 -9.29 15.41 16.35
CA GLY A 366 -10.41 16.14 16.93
C GLY A 366 -11.53 15.26 17.49
N GLN A 367 -12.19 15.75 18.54
CA GLN A 367 -13.39 15.11 19.08
C GLN A 367 -14.54 15.32 18.08
N HIS A 368 -15.01 14.25 17.45
CA HIS A 368 -16.17 14.33 16.57
C HIS A 368 -17.36 14.91 17.36
N PRO A 369 -18.06 15.94 16.86
CA PRO A 369 -19.05 16.71 17.64
C PRO A 369 -20.23 15.87 18.14
N ARG A 370 -20.41 14.66 17.58
CA ARG A 370 -21.51 13.73 17.88
C ARG A 370 -21.09 12.29 18.19
N ARG A 371 -19.84 11.90 17.91
CA ARG A 371 -19.39 10.48 17.96
C ARG A 371 -18.18 10.39 18.86
N TYR A 372 -18.03 9.29 19.59
CA TYR A 372 -16.92 9.08 20.54
C TYR A 372 -16.88 10.15 21.64
N ALA A 373 -18.03 10.74 21.99
CA ALA A 373 -18.09 11.68 23.09
C ALA A 373 -17.67 11.00 24.39
N GLN A 374 -16.74 11.61 25.12
CA GLN A 374 -16.35 11.12 26.43
C GLN A 374 -17.51 11.29 27.43
N ILE A 375 -17.73 10.27 28.25
CA ILE A 375 -18.72 10.31 29.32
C ILE A 375 -17.99 10.67 30.61
N ASP A 376 -18.46 11.71 31.27
CA ASP A 376 -17.91 12.11 32.57
C ASP A 376 -18.33 11.10 33.65
N HIS A 377 -17.43 10.16 33.95
CA HIS A 377 -17.64 9.14 34.95
C HIS A 377 -17.56 9.65 36.40
N SER A 378 -17.30 10.94 36.62
CA SER A 378 -17.53 11.55 37.95
C SER A 378 -19.03 11.78 38.22
N VAL A 379 -19.82 11.97 37.15
CA VAL A 379 -21.27 12.20 37.22
C VAL A 379 -22.05 10.94 36.85
N TRP A 380 -21.55 10.13 35.91
CA TRP A 380 -22.24 8.95 35.38
C TRP A 380 -21.55 7.66 35.79
N SER A 381 -22.31 6.57 35.92
CA SER A 381 -21.80 5.21 36.11
C SER A 381 -20.86 4.80 34.99
N ASP A 382 -20.17 3.68 35.18
CA ASP A 382 -19.63 2.94 34.04
C ASP A 382 -20.78 2.49 33.12
N LEU A 383 -20.44 2.09 31.90
CA LEU A 383 -21.40 1.61 30.92
C LEU A 383 -22.21 0.46 31.53
N VAL A 384 -23.54 0.54 31.48
CA VAL A 384 -24.45 -0.50 31.99
C VAL A 384 -24.67 -1.57 30.94
N VAL A 385 -25.00 -1.12 29.72
CA VAL A 385 -25.21 -1.94 28.53
C VAL A 385 -25.09 -1.02 27.31
N GLY A 386 -24.60 -1.54 26.19
CA GLY A 386 -24.46 -0.77 24.95
C GLY A 386 -24.10 -1.61 23.74
N GLU A 387 -24.21 -1.02 22.56
CA GLU A 387 -23.95 -1.64 21.26
C GLU A 387 -23.03 -0.78 20.39
N GLY A 388 -22.36 -1.43 19.42
CA GLY A 388 -21.55 -0.76 18.43
C GLY A 388 -20.26 -0.20 19.02
N ILE A 389 -19.97 1.09 18.80
CA ILE A 389 -18.76 1.71 19.38
C ILE A 389 -18.84 1.88 20.91
N ARG A 390 -20.01 1.71 21.52
CA ARG A 390 -20.21 1.68 22.98
C ARG A 390 -20.62 0.28 23.44
N PHE A 391 -19.91 -0.75 22.97
CA PHE A 391 -20.29 -2.14 23.22
C PHE A 391 -20.02 -2.58 24.67
N LEU A 392 -21.09 -3.00 25.34
CA LEU A 392 -21.02 -3.81 26.56
C LEU A 392 -22.26 -4.71 26.62
N PRO A 393 -22.11 -6.03 26.48
CA PRO A 393 -23.25 -6.93 26.58
C PRO A 393 -23.76 -7.01 28.02
N PRO A 394 -25.08 -7.14 28.22
CA PRO A 394 -25.66 -7.32 29.55
C PRO A 394 -25.28 -8.69 30.12
N ASN A 395 -25.40 -8.85 31.44
CA ASN A 395 -25.29 -10.18 32.04
C ASN A 395 -26.38 -11.11 31.48
N PRO A 396 -26.05 -12.35 31.06
CA PRO A 396 -27.04 -13.28 30.50
C PRO A 396 -28.13 -13.70 31.50
N ASP A 397 -27.88 -13.58 32.81
CA ASP A 397 -28.91 -13.77 33.83
C ASP A 397 -29.68 -12.45 34.04
N PRO A 398 -30.97 -12.38 33.66
CA PRO A 398 -31.78 -11.17 33.78
C PRO A 398 -31.98 -10.75 35.24
N ILE A 399 -31.94 -11.67 36.20
CA ILE A 399 -32.05 -11.33 37.62
C ILE A 399 -30.80 -10.57 38.07
N VAL A 400 -29.62 -11.03 37.68
CA VAL A 400 -28.35 -10.38 38.02
C VAL A 400 -28.24 -9.02 37.35
N ALA A 401 -28.56 -8.96 36.05
CA ALA A 401 -28.52 -7.71 35.28
C ALA A 401 -29.49 -6.66 35.86
N ASP A 402 -30.74 -7.04 36.13
CA ASP A 402 -31.76 -6.14 36.64
C ASP A 402 -31.48 -5.72 38.10
N THR A 403 -30.93 -6.62 38.93
CA THR A 403 -30.50 -6.29 40.30
C THR A 403 -29.41 -5.22 40.29
N ALA A 404 -28.39 -5.38 39.45
CA ALA A 404 -27.31 -4.40 39.32
C ALA A 404 -27.83 -3.05 38.82
N PHE A 405 -28.71 -3.06 37.83
CA PHE A 405 -29.30 -1.84 37.27
C PHE A 405 -30.17 -1.09 38.28
N ARG A 406 -31.04 -1.81 39.02
CA ARG A 406 -31.87 -1.22 40.09
C ARG A 406 -31.03 -0.60 41.19
N ALA A 407 -29.94 -1.26 41.60
CA ALA A 407 -29.03 -0.72 42.61
C ALA A 407 -28.44 0.64 42.20
N LEU A 408 -28.15 0.85 40.90
CA LEU A 408 -27.71 2.15 40.39
C LEU A 408 -28.83 3.20 40.44
N ILE A 409 -30.05 2.84 40.01
CA ILE A 409 -31.20 3.76 39.98
C ILE A 409 -31.63 4.17 41.40
N GLU A 410 -31.48 3.27 42.36
CA GLU A 410 -31.86 3.46 43.78
C GLU A 410 -30.71 3.93 44.67
N ALA A 411 -29.58 4.34 44.08
CA ALA A 411 -28.36 4.72 44.81
C ALA A 411 -28.50 5.98 45.70
N GLY A 412 -29.66 6.66 45.69
CA GLY A 412 -29.99 7.73 46.64
C GLY A 412 -29.81 9.15 46.10
N CYS A 413 -30.02 9.37 44.81
CA CYS A 413 -30.01 10.71 44.21
C CYS A 413 -31.10 11.62 44.81
N LYS A 414 -30.86 12.94 44.75
CA LYS A 414 -31.76 13.96 45.32
C LYS A 414 -32.10 15.03 44.29
N ASN A 415 -33.27 15.64 44.44
CA ASN A 415 -33.61 16.89 43.75
C ASN A 415 -32.80 18.05 44.34
N ALA A 416 -32.81 19.21 43.66
CA ALA A 416 -32.13 20.42 44.14
C ALA A 416 -32.62 20.91 45.52
N ASP A 417 -33.87 20.60 45.88
CA ASP A 417 -34.47 20.89 47.19
C ASP A 417 -34.12 19.86 48.28
N GLY A 418 -33.29 18.85 47.96
CA GLY A 418 -32.88 17.79 48.86
C GLY A 418 -33.85 16.61 48.98
N THR A 419 -35.00 16.64 48.30
CA THR A 419 -35.96 15.53 48.33
C THR A 419 -35.42 14.30 47.58
N PRO A 420 -35.65 13.07 48.09
CA PRO A 420 -35.19 11.85 47.41
C PRO A 420 -35.83 11.67 46.04
N ARG A 421 -35.05 11.16 45.09
CA ARG A 421 -35.54 10.71 43.77
C ARG A 421 -34.70 9.54 43.28
N TYR A 422 -35.20 8.85 42.26
CA TYR A 422 -34.39 7.91 41.51
C TYR A 422 -33.26 8.65 40.76
N CYS A 423 -32.11 7.99 40.67
CA CYS A 423 -31.01 8.42 39.82
C CYS A 423 -31.42 8.29 38.35
N MET A 424 -31.07 9.28 37.52
CA MET A 424 -31.51 9.32 36.13
C MET A 424 -30.74 8.31 35.27
N VAL A 425 -31.44 7.71 34.32
CA VAL A 425 -30.80 6.87 33.29
C VAL A 425 -30.52 7.74 32.08
N ARG A 426 -29.28 7.76 31.62
CA ARG A 426 -28.83 8.47 30.43
C ARG A 426 -28.60 7.47 29.31
N ARG A 427 -29.21 7.71 28.15
CA ARG A 427 -28.82 7.05 26.90
C ARG A 427 -28.03 8.04 26.06
N PHE A 428 -26.79 7.68 25.75
CA PHE A 428 -26.01 8.39 24.74
C PHE A 428 -25.93 7.57 23.46
N CYS A 429 -26.21 8.18 22.31
CA CYS A 429 -26.29 7.52 21.01
C CYS A 429 -25.48 8.28 19.95
N ASP A 430 -24.36 7.70 19.53
CA ASP A 430 -23.44 8.29 18.55
C ASP A 430 -23.96 8.15 17.10
N SER A 431 -24.90 7.23 16.84
CA SER A 431 -25.46 6.99 15.50
C SER A 431 -26.81 7.66 15.26
N CYS A 432 -27.45 8.20 16.30
CA CYS A 432 -28.81 8.73 16.20
C CYS A 432 -28.84 10.01 15.35
N PRO A 433 -29.70 10.09 14.32
CA PRO A 433 -29.70 11.21 13.39
C PRO A 433 -30.41 12.47 13.91
N HIS A 434 -31.27 12.36 14.92
CA HIS A 434 -31.98 13.51 15.51
C HIS A 434 -31.27 14.00 16.77
N ASP A 435 -30.98 15.31 16.85
CA ASP A 435 -30.28 15.92 17.99
C ASP A 435 -30.97 15.62 19.34
N SER A 436 -32.31 15.54 19.36
CA SER A 436 -33.07 15.20 20.56
C SER A 436 -32.74 13.80 21.10
N HIS A 437 -32.35 12.87 20.22
CA HIS A 437 -32.16 11.45 20.54
C HIS A 437 -30.70 11.05 20.74
N ILE A 438 -29.77 12.00 20.55
CA ILE A 438 -28.34 11.77 20.81
C ILE A 438 -28.10 11.59 22.31
N ASP A 439 -28.71 12.42 23.16
CA ASP A 439 -28.50 12.39 24.61
C ASP A 439 -29.84 12.51 25.35
N ILE A 440 -30.35 11.37 25.81
CA ILE A 440 -31.68 11.25 26.41
C ILE A 440 -31.56 10.94 27.91
N TYR A 441 -32.31 11.66 28.73
CA TYR A 441 -32.37 11.49 30.18
C TYR A 441 -33.75 10.97 30.60
N TYR A 442 -33.80 9.76 31.14
CA TYR A 442 -35.00 9.14 31.71
C TYR A 442 -35.08 9.41 33.21
N LYS A 443 -36.16 10.04 33.63
CA LYS A 443 -36.47 10.38 35.02
C LYS A 443 -37.67 9.56 35.50
N ARG A 444 -37.45 8.59 36.39
CA ARG A 444 -38.54 7.79 36.99
C ARG A 444 -39.35 8.62 38.00
N LYS A 445 -40.68 8.47 37.97
CA LYS A 445 -41.64 9.20 38.84
C LYS A 445 -42.35 8.28 39.83
N THR A 446 -42.65 7.06 39.43
CA THR A 446 -43.36 6.07 40.25
C THR A 446 -42.39 5.01 40.75
N THR A 447 -42.80 4.24 41.76
CA THR A 447 -41.98 3.13 42.29
C THR A 447 -41.61 2.15 41.17
N LEU A 448 -40.40 1.58 41.24
CA LEU A 448 -40.00 0.54 40.30
C LEU A 448 -40.93 -0.68 40.44
N PRO A 449 -41.43 -1.26 39.33
CA PRO A 449 -42.21 -2.50 39.40
C PRO A 449 -41.36 -3.63 40.00
N PRO A 450 -41.96 -4.61 40.69
CA PRO A 450 -41.23 -5.80 41.14
C PRO A 450 -40.52 -6.50 39.97
N MET A 451 -39.38 -7.13 40.24
CA MET A 451 -38.59 -7.81 39.22
C MET A 451 -39.23 -9.15 38.85
N GLY A 452 -39.32 -9.45 37.55
CA GLY A 452 -39.83 -10.72 37.03
C GLY A 452 -40.55 -10.57 35.69
N THR A 453 -41.23 -11.63 35.27
CA THR A 453 -41.97 -11.69 33.98
C THR A 453 -43.48 -11.81 34.16
N ASN A 454 -43.98 -12.00 35.38
CA ASN A 454 -45.40 -12.14 35.62
C ASN A 454 -46.08 -10.77 35.66
N THR A 455 -46.49 -10.29 34.48
CA THR A 455 -47.20 -9.01 34.33
C THR A 455 -48.50 -8.97 35.16
N THR A 456 -49.16 -10.10 35.39
CA THR A 456 -50.35 -10.19 36.27
C THR A 456 -50.02 -9.82 37.71
N ASN A 457 -48.80 -10.14 38.17
CA ASN A 457 -48.29 -9.75 39.49
C ASN A 457 -47.66 -8.35 39.52
N GLY A 458 -47.64 -7.64 38.39
CA GLY A 458 -46.98 -6.34 38.29
C GLY A 458 -45.48 -6.42 37.99
N GLU A 459 -44.95 -7.59 37.64
CA GLU A 459 -43.51 -7.81 37.50
C GLU A 459 -42.96 -7.40 36.13
N VAL A 460 -41.79 -6.75 36.12
CA VAL A 460 -41.04 -6.36 34.92
C VAL A 460 -39.53 -6.42 35.22
N TYR A 461 -38.73 -7.00 34.33
CA TYR A 461 -37.27 -6.76 34.30
C TYR A 461 -37.02 -5.34 33.79
N PHE A 462 -36.65 -4.44 34.68
CA PHE A 462 -36.61 -3.00 34.40
C PHE A 462 -35.54 -2.64 33.37
N LEU A 463 -34.37 -3.29 33.39
CA LEU A 463 -33.33 -3.13 32.37
C LEU A 463 -33.82 -3.54 30.97
N ASP A 464 -34.69 -4.55 30.88
CA ASP A 464 -35.19 -5.04 29.59
C ASP A 464 -36.10 -4.03 28.89
N LEU A 465 -36.72 -3.09 29.62
CA LEU A 465 -37.40 -1.93 29.01
C LEU A 465 -36.43 -1.11 28.15
N PHE A 466 -35.18 -0.96 28.62
CA PHE A 466 -34.15 -0.21 27.92
C PHE A 466 -33.56 -0.97 26.74
N MET A 467 -33.50 -2.30 26.85
CA MET A 467 -32.87 -3.14 25.85
C MET A 467 -33.83 -3.60 24.74
N ASN A 468 -34.95 -4.25 25.07
CA ASN A 468 -35.75 -4.98 24.08
C ASN A 468 -37.27 -4.84 24.21
N GLN A 469 -37.80 -4.32 25.32
CA GLN A 469 -39.25 -4.39 25.60
C GLN A 469 -39.81 -3.07 26.13
N TRP A 470 -39.89 -2.04 25.30
CA TRP A 470 -40.49 -0.76 25.67
C TRP A 470 -42.04 -0.84 25.71
N THR A 471 -42.55 -1.35 26.82
CA THR A 471 -43.99 -1.55 27.06
C THR A 471 -44.64 -0.37 27.76
N SER A 472 -45.96 -0.25 27.66
CA SER A 472 -46.76 0.76 28.38
C SER A 472 -47.08 0.35 29.82
N TYR A 473 -46.82 -0.91 30.18
CA TYR A 473 -47.15 -1.46 31.48
C TYR A 473 -46.26 -0.88 32.59
N LYS A 474 -46.83 -0.08 33.49
CA LYS A 474 -46.09 0.65 34.55
C LYS A 474 -44.98 1.56 34.00
N ASN A 475 -45.12 1.97 32.75
CA ASN A 475 -44.15 2.74 32.00
C ASN A 475 -44.88 3.67 31.01
N ILE A 476 -45.70 4.57 31.54
CA ILE A 476 -46.41 5.61 30.77
C ILE A 476 -45.68 6.95 30.89
N LEU A 477 -45.40 7.59 29.75
CA LEU A 477 -44.74 8.90 29.67
C LEU A 477 -45.58 9.95 30.42
N ASN A 478 -44.89 10.83 31.15
CA ASN A 478 -45.45 11.87 32.00
C ASN A 478 -46.36 11.38 33.13
N THR A 479 -46.42 10.06 33.36
CA THR A 479 -47.14 9.42 34.48
C THR A 479 -46.15 8.62 35.34
N ASP A 480 -45.48 7.63 34.75
CA ASP A 480 -44.48 6.79 35.41
C ASP A 480 -43.05 7.31 35.23
N PHE A 481 -42.78 8.01 34.13
CA PHE A 481 -41.47 8.59 33.83
C PHE A 481 -41.58 9.87 33.00
N GLU A 482 -40.50 10.64 32.94
CA GLU A 482 -40.32 11.81 32.07
C GLU A 482 -39.05 11.62 31.23
N LEU A 483 -39.03 12.12 29.98
CA LEU A 483 -37.84 12.14 29.11
C LEU A 483 -37.42 13.56 28.79
N TYR A 484 -36.12 13.78 28.67
CA TYR A 484 -35.51 15.07 28.36
C TYR A 484 -34.33 14.88 27.40
N SER A 485 -34.08 15.88 26.57
CA SER A 485 -32.86 15.94 25.72
C SER A 485 -31.72 16.72 26.36
N ASN A 486 -31.89 17.17 27.61
CA ASN A 486 -30.89 17.93 28.35
C ASN A 486 -30.94 17.58 29.85
N TYR A 487 -29.77 17.39 30.46
CA TYR A 487 -29.67 16.98 31.85
C TYR A 487 -30.20 18.03 32.83
N GLN A 488 -29.89 19.30 32.59
CA GLN A 488 -30.35 20.40 33.45
C GLN A 488 -31.87 20.57 33.37
N ASP A 489 -32.45 20.38 32.21
CA ASP A 489 -33.90 20.36 32.01
C ASP A 489 -34.55 19.21 32.79
N ALA A 490 -33.92 18.03 32.81
CA ALA A 490 -34.37 16.89 33.59
C ALA A 490 -34.32 17.16 35.11
N LEU A 491 -33.28 17.84 35.59
CA LEU A 491 -33.15 18.27 36.99
C LEU A 491 -34.25 19.29 37.35
N ASN A 492 -34.46 20.28 36.50
CA ASN A 492 -35.42 21.37 36.73
C ASN A 492 -36.88 20.98 36.42
N GLY A 493 -37.10 19.88 35.70
CA GLY A 493 -38.43 19.44 35.28
C GLY A 493 -39.07 20.28 34.17
N VAL A 494 -38.26 20.88 33.29
CA VAL A 494 -38.72 21.75 32.18
C VAL A 494 -38.43 21.11 30.82
N ASN A 495 -39.10 21.51 29.74
CA ASN A 495 -38.88 20.99 28.37
C ASN A 495 -38.96 19.45 28.22
N LYS A 496 -39.81 18.80 29.01
CA LYS A 496 -40.02 17.35 28.92
C LYS A 496 -40.65 16.96 27.59
N TRP A 497 -40.36 15.74 27.14
CA TRP A 497 -40.96 15.17 25.95
C TRP A 497 -42.46 14.92 26.13
N MET A 498 -43.21 15.05 25.04
CA MET A 498 -44.67 15.05 25.06
C MET A 498 -45.30 13.83 24.40
N ALA A 499 -44.56 13.08 23.59
CA ALA A 499 -45.10 11.96 22.81
C ALA A 499 -44.25 10.69 22.94
N CYS A 500 -44.93 9.55 23.08
CA CYS A 500 -44.37 8.20 23.10
C CYS A 500 -45.40 7.19 22.59
N ASN A 501 -44.91 6.12 21.97
CA ASN A 501 -45.67 4.88 21.78
C ASN A 501 -44.95 3.70 22.44
N TYR A 502 -45.62 2.55 22.49
CA TYR A 502 -45.21 1.40 23.31
C TYR A 502 -45.59 0.08 22.65
N ASP A 503 -45.22 -1.03 23.28
CA ASP A 503 -45.78 -2.37 23.07
C ASP A 503 -45.41 -2.99 21.72
N SER A 504 -44.10 -2.96 21.38
CA SER A 504 -43.54 -3.73 20.25
C SER A 504 -42.65 -4.80 20.81
N SER A 505 -42.87 -6.04 20.38
CA SER A 505 -41.95 -7.11 20.71
C SER A 505 -40.57 -6.84 20.11
N GLY A 506 -39.55 -6.86 20.96
CA GLY A 506 -38.15 -6.72 20.56
C GLY A 506 -37.74 -5.31 20.16
N VAL A 507 -38.47 -4.29 20.61
CA VAL A 507 -38.07 -2.89 20.51
C VAL A 507 -37.90 -2.32 21.91
N GLY A 508 -36.68 -1.91 22.22
CA GLY A 508 -36.29 -1.26 23.47
C GLY A 508 -36.49 0.26 23.43
N PHE A 509 -35.71 0.95 24.26
CA PHE A 509 -35.91 2.35 24.54
C PHE A 509 -35.60 3.28 23.35
N PRO A 510 -36.35 4.38 23.14
CA PRO A 510 -37.64 4.71 23.72
C PRO A 510 -38.78 4.41 22.74
N ARG A 511 -38.72 3.31 21.96
CA ARG A 511 -39.55 3.10 20.76
C ARG A 511 -39.64 4.37 19.90
N ASP A 512 -40.84 4.92 19.68
CA ASP A 512 -41.03 6.14 18.89
C ASP A 512 -41.41 7.34 19.77
N CYS A 513 -40.66 7.58 20.85
CA CYS A 513 -40.80 8.79 21.67
C CYS A 513 -40.16 10.02 21.00
N GLY A 514 -40.67 11.22 21.30
CA GLY A 514 -40.06 12.48 20.87
C GLY A 514 -40.52 13.72 21.67
N PRO A 515 -39.80 14.86 21.54
CA PRO A 515 -40.08 16.07 22.32
C PRO A 515 -41.49 16.64 22.13
N ARG A 516 -42.00 16.64 20.90
CA ARG A 516 -43.34 17.15 20.54
C ARG A 516 -44.24 16.05 19.99
N ASP A 517 -43.73 15.30 19.01
CA ASP A 517 -44.42 14.22 18.31
C ASP A 517 -43.58 12.93 18.34
N THR A 518 -44.20 11.80 18.02
CA THR A 518 -43.50 10.50 17.92
C THR A 518 -42.41 10.55 16.86
N SER A 519 -41.20 10.10 17.19
CA SER A 519 -40.06 10.07 16.27
C SER A 519 -39.68 8.64 15.96
N VAL A 520 -39.80 8.24 14.70
CA VAL A 520 -39.74 6.84 14.31
C VAL A 520 -38.31 6.38 14.03
N GLY A 521 -37.95 5.19 14.53
CA GLY A 521 -36.67 4.53 14.22
C GLY A 521 -35.48 4.95 15.09
N GLU A 522 -35.72 5.73 16.14
CA GLU A 522 -34.69 6.20 17.10
C GLU A 522 -34.52 5.28 18.33
N TRP A 523 -35.16 4.12 18.29
CA TRP A 523 -35.08 3.09 19.32
C TRP A 523 -33.91 2.14 19.09
N ASN A 524 -33.59 1.34 20.11
CA ASN A 524 -32.58 0.28 20.05
C ASN A 524 -33.17 -1.11 20.30
N SER A 525 -32.49 -2.18 19.84
CA SER A 525 -32.79 -3.57 20.17
C SER A 525 -31.53 -4.43 20.21
N TYR A 526 -31.44 -5.31 21.21
CA TYR A 526 -30.33 -6.24 21.39
C TYR A 526 -30.65 -7.65 20.89
N THR A 527 -31.88 -7.87 20.41
CA THR A 527 -32.36 -9.19 20.00
C THR A 527 -32.98 -9.21 18.61
N ASN A 528 -33.45 -8.05 18.11
CA ASN A 528 -34.12 -7.92 16.82
C ASN A 528 -33.58 -6.72 16.03
N HIS A 529 -32.48 -6.92 15.32
CA HIS A 529 -31.96 -5.91 14.39
C HIS A 529 -32.84 -5.83 13.14
N ASN A 530 -33.39 -4.65 12.88
CA ASN A 530 -34.10 -4.38 11.63
C ASN A 530 -33.54 -3.14 10.95
N TRP A 531 -33.74 -3.03 9.64
CA TRP A 531 -33.23 -1.92 8.83
C TRP A 531 -33.83 -0.55 9.20
N PHE A 532 -34.81 -0.51 10.10
CA PHE A 532 -35.49 0.70 10.55
C PHE A 532 -34.92 1.26 11.86
N GLU A 533 -34.06 0.49 12.55
CA GLU A 533 -33.30 0.87 13.73
C GLU A 533 -32.13 1.78 13.34
N ARG A 534 -32.00 2.92 14.04
CA ARG A 534 -30.91 3.90 13.79
C ARG A 534 -29.98 4.08 14.98
N ALA A 535 -30.32 3.52 16.13
CA ALA A 535 -29.52 3.61 17.36
C ALA A 535 -28.44 2.53 17.46
N ASN A 536 -27.75 2.19 16.37
CA ASN A 536 -26.76 1.09 16.33
C ASN A 536 -25.48 1.34 17.16
N HIS A 537 -25.25 2.57 17.61
CA HIS A 537 -24.12 2.95 18.43
C HIS A 537 -24.62 3.73 19.64
N HIS A 538 -24.93 3.02 20.73
CA HIS A 538 -25.52 3.63 21.91
C HIS A 538 -25.04 2.95 23.19
N GLY A 539 -25.09 3.68 24.30
CA GLY A 539 -24.78 3.17 25.62
C GLY A 539 -25.69 3.77 26.69
N PHE A 540 -25.99 2.98 27.72
CA PHE A 540 -26.76 3.40 28.88
C PHE A 540 -25.85 3.60 30.10
N TYR A 541 -26.12 4.67 30.83
CA TYR A 541 -25.41 5.07 32.02
C TYR A 541 -26.42 5.52 33.09
N VAL A 542 -26.05 5.48 34.36
CA VAL A 542 -26.91 5.94 35.46
C VAL A 542 -26.18 7.02 36.24
N GLU A 543 -26.91 8.07 36.61
CA GLU A 543 -26.41 9.16 37.43
C GLU A 543 -25.86 8.66 38.78
N LYS A 544 -24.69 9.15 39.17
CA LYS A 544 -24.13 8.91 40.51
C LYS A 544 -24.70 9.93 41.50
N PRO A 545 -25.02 9.52 42.75
CA PRO A 545 -25.38 10.46 43.80
C PRO A 545 -24.26 11.49 44.01
N SER A 546 -24.63 12.76 44.18
CA SER A 546 -23.67 13.81 44.57
C SER A 546 -23.01 13.43 45.91
N ALA A 547 -21.68 13.44 45.94
CA ALA A 547 -20.87 13.13 47.12
C ALA A 547 -21.17 14.04 48.33
#